data_AF-A0A960MJC0-F1
#
_entry.id   AF-A0A960MJC0-F1
#
_cell.length_a   1.000
_cell.length_b   1.000
_cell.length_c   1.000
_cell.angle_alpha   90.00
_cell.angle_beta   90.00
_cell.angle_gamma   90.00
#
_symmetry.space_group_name_H-M   'P 1'
#
loop_
_entity.id
_entity.type
_entity.pdbx_description
1 polymer ?
#
loop_
_entity_poly.entity_id
_entity_poly.type
_entity_poly.pdbx_seq_one_letter_code
_entity_poly.pdbx_strand_id
1 'polypeptide(L)'
;GPSKGLLAAAQDGDFPPILHKINKHNMPVGMLVSQGIIITILSTVFLLMPNVNSSFWILLVLASQLYLLMYILMFAAGIILRYKKPDVIRTYRIPGGKLGMWLVAGVGLLSSVFAIILGFYPPEQLDTGNLLFFELFLVLGMLIFCAAPFVILLFKKPSWNEPIPFKDED
;
A
#
# COMPACT_ATOMS: atom_id res chain seq x y z
N GLY A 1 10.91 -6.83 9.12
CA GLY A 1 9.83 -7.18 8.18
C GLY A 1 8.92 -5.99 7.94
N PRO A 2 8.01 -6.03 6.96
CA PRO A 2 7.16 -4.90 6.57
C PRO A 2 6.42 -4.23 7.74
N SER A 3 5.93 -5.02 8.70
CA SER A 3 5.27 -4.54 9.91
C SER A 3 6.18 -3.71 10.83
N LYS A 4 7.49 -3.97 10.88
CA LYS A 4 8.45 -3.10 11.60
C LYS A 4 8.66 -1.76 10.89
N GLY A 5 8.65 -1.74 9.55
CA GLY A 5 8.70 -0.49 8.78
C GLY A 5 7.45 0.36 9.00
N LEU A 6 6.28 -0.28 9.04
CA LEU A 6 5.02 0.39 9.38
C LEU A 6 5.01 0.87 10.85
N LEU A 7 5.62 0.11 11.77
CA LEU A 7 5.78 0.52 13.17
C LEU A 7 6.67 1.77 13.30
N ALA A 8 7.73 1.89 12.49
CA ALA A 8 8.54 3.10 12.44
C ALA A 8 7.72 4.31 11.98
N ALA A 9 6.87 4.16 10.96
CA ALA A 9 5.94 5.22 10.55
C ALA A 9 4.88 5.54 11.62
N ALA A 10 4.56 4.58 12.51
CA ALA A 10 3.63 4.79 13.61
C ALA A 10 4.23 5.52 14.82
N GLN A 11 5.56 5.73 14.86
CA GLN A 11 6.21 6.52 15.92
C GLN A 11 5.79 7.98 15.89
N ASP A 12 5.39 8.51 14.73
CA ASP A 12 4.91 9.88 14.55
C ASP A 12 3.45 10.09 15.01
N GLY A 13 2.86 9.11 15.69
CA GLY A 13 1.49 9.17 16.23
C GLY A 13 0.39 9.08 15.15
N ASP A 14 0.74 8.64 13.94
CA ASP A 14 -0.18 8.54 12.80
C ASP A 14 -1.11 7.32 12.86
N PHE A 15 -0.92 6.42 13.83
CA PHE A 15 -1.72 5.20 13.99
C PHE A 15 -2.38 5.11 15.37
N PRO A 16 -3.55 4.44 15.49
CA PRO A 16 -4.22 4.23 16.76
C PRO A 16 -3.39 3.32 17.71
N PRO A 17 -3.52 3.48 19.03
CA PRO A 17 -2.67 2.77 20.00
C PRO A 17 -2.73 1.25 19.93
N ILE A 18 -3.87 0.72 19.48
CA ILE A 18 -4.07 -0.73 19.30
C ILE A 18 -3.12 -1.28 18.21
N LEU A 19 -2.81 -0.50 17.18
CA LEU A 19 -1.98 -0.95 16.06
C LEU A 19 -0.49 -0.91 16.39
N HIS A 20 0.01 0.08 17.12
CA HIS A 20 1.43 0.13 17.48
C HIS A 20 1.81 -0.66 18.75
N LYS A 21 0.88 -1.46 19.32
CA LYS A 21 1.17 -2.30 20.49
C LYS A 21 2.25 -3.34 20.17
N ILE A 22 3.33 -3.31 20.93
CA ILE A 22 4.47 -4.24 20.82
C ILE A 22 4.45 -5.34 21.89
N ASN A 23 5.08 -6.48 21.60
CA ASN A 23 5.32 -7.55 22.58
C ASN A 23 6.73 -7.46 23.23
N LYS A 24 7.05 -8.45 24.07
CA LYS A 24 8.35 -8.59 24.74
C LYS A 24 9.57 -8.68 23.81
N HIS A 25 9.36 -8.96 22.52
CA HIS A 25 10.39 -9.06 21.49
C HIS A 25 10.35 -7.87 20.51
N ASN A 26 9.78 -6.73 20.93
CA ASN A 26 9.65 -5.51 20.12
C ASN A 26 8.92 -5.73 18.78
N MET A 27 7.99 -6.69 18.72
CA MET A 27 7.19 -6.97 17.52
C MET A 27 5.81 -6.31 17.60
N PRO A 28 5.35 -5.59 16.56
CA PRO A 28 4.05 -4.92 16.53
C PRO A 28 2.90 -5.91 16.36
N VAL A 29 2.40 -6.43 17.49
CA VAL A 29 1.34 -7.46 17.49
C VAL A 29 0.04 -6.92 16.90
N GLY A 30 -0.30 -5.65 17.18
CA GLY A 30 -1.50 -5.02 16.66
C GLY A 30 -1.58 -5.03 15.13
N MET A 31 -0.49 -4.61 14.48
CA MET A 31 -0.37 -4.63 13.01
C MET A 31 -0.34 -6.05 12.43
N LEU A 32 0.34 -6.98 13.10
CA LEU A 32 0.43 -8.37 12.63
C LEU A 32 -0.93 -9.06 12.68
N VAL A 33 -1.68 -8.87 13.76
CA VAL A 33 -3.03 -9.43 13.91
C VAL A 33 -3.99 -8.80 12.92
N SER A 34 -3.96 -7.47 12.73
CA SER A 34 -4.82 -6.80 11.76
C SER A 34 -4.55 -7.28 10.33
N GLN A 35 -3.28 -7.42 9.95
CA GLN A 35 -2.89 -7.99 8.66
C GLN A 35 -3.41 -9.43 8.50
N GLY A 36 -3.27 -10.26 9.53
CA GLY A 36 -3.78 -11.64 9.52
C GLY A 36 -5.29 -11.72 9.32
N ILE A 37 -6.05 -10.87 10.02
CA ILE A 37 -7.51 -10.76 9.86
C ILE A 37 -7.87 -10.34 8.42
N ILE A 38 -7.20 -9.30 7.90
CA ILE A 38 -7.44 -8.81 6.54
C ILE A 38 -7.21 -9.91 5.50
N ILE A 39 -6.08 -10.61 5.59
CA ILE A 39 -5.73 -11.69 4.65
C ILE A 39 -6.69 -12.88 4.79
N THR A 40 -7.14 -13.18 6.00
CA THR A 40 -8.13 -14.24 6.24
C THR A 40 -9.46 -13.89 5.57
N ILE A 41 -9.93 -12.64 5.69
CA ILE A 41 -11.15 -12.16 5.03
C ILE A 41 -10.98 -12.23 3.51
N LEU A 42 -9.88 -11.71 2.96
CA LEU A 42 -9.59 -11.76 1.52
C LEU A 42 -9.51 -13.20 0.99
N SER A 43 -9.01 -14.14 1.80
CA SER A 43 -8.95 -15.56 1.44
C SER A 43 -10.34 -16.20 1.27
N THR A 44 -11.41 -15.57 1.74
CA THR A 44 -12.79 -16.01 1.47
C THR A 44 -13.11 -16.02 -0.03
N VAL A 45 -12.36 -15.27 -0.85
CA VAL A 45 -12.53 -15.32 -2.33
C VAL A 45 -12.35 -16.73 -2.89
N PHE A 46 -11.49 -17.56 -2.27
CA PHE A 46 -11.30 -18.96 -2.66
C PHE A 46 -12.56 -19.83 -2.47
N LEU A 47 -13.50 -19.40 -1.62
CA LEU A 47 -14.79 -20.06 -1.42
C LEU A 47 -15.84 -19.59 -2.42
N LEU A 48 -15.67 -18.38 -2.97
CA LEU A 48 -16.63 -17.74 -3.87
C LEU A 48 -16.37 -18.07 -5.35
N MET A 49 -15.11 -18.36 -5.70
CA MET A 49 -14.74 -18.68 -7.08
C MET A 49 -14.62 -20.20 -7.29
N PRO A 50 -14.99 -20.69 -8.48
CA PRO A 50 -14.92 -22.13 -8.80
C PRO A 50 -13.47 -22.63 -8.99
N ASN A 51 -12.52 -21.71 -9.20
CA ASN A 51 -11.15 -22.05 -9.55
C ASN A 51 -10.13 -21.35 -8.62
N VAL A 52 -9.20 -22.14 -8.09
CA VAL A 52 -8.12 -21.69 -7.20
C VAL A 52 -7.15 -20.75 -7.93
N ASN A 53 -6.84 -21.00 -9.19
CA ASN A 53 -5.99 -20.15 -10.02
C ASN A 53 -6.62 -18.78 -10.26
N SER A 54 -7.92 -18.73 -10.58
CA SER A 54 -8.65 -17.46 -10.72
C SER A 54 -8.66 -16.66 -9.41
N SER A 55 -8.86 -17.34 -8.27
CA SER A 55 -8.84 -16.75 -6.92
C SER A 55 -7.48 -16.16 -6.57
N PHE A 56 -6.42 -16.91 -6.84
CA PHE A 56 -5.06 -16.44 -6.61
C PHE A 56 -4.74 -15.23 -7.50
N TRP A 57 -5.14 -15.29 -8.77
CA TRP A 57 -4.88 -14.22 -9.72
C TRP A 57 -5.60 -12.92 -9.35
N ILE A 58 -6.89 -12.95 -8.99
CA ILE A 58 -7.61 -11.73 -8.60
C ILE A 58 -7.02 -11.10 -7.33
N LEU A 59 -6.57 -11.91 -6.36
CA LEU A 59 -5.88 -11.40 -5.17
C LEU A 59 -4.52 -10.79 -5.51
N LEU A 60 -3.76 -11.41 -6.43
CA LEU A 60 -2.49 -10.89 -6.91
C LEU A 60 -2.68 -9.57 -7.65
N VAL A 61 -3.72 -9.46 -8.49
CA VAL A 61 -4.08 -8.22 -9.18
C VAL A 61 -4.43 -7.15 -8.16
N LEU A 62 -5.31 -7.42 -7.19
CA LEU A 62 -5.64 -6.46 -6.15
C LEU A 62 -4.38 -5.96 -5.40
N ALA A 63 -3.50 -6.85 -4.98
CA ALA A 63 -2.25 -6.48 -4.31
C ALA A 63 -1.34 -5.63 -5.20
N SER A 64 -1.20 -6.00 -6.48
CA SER A 64 -0.38 -5.28 -7.47
C SER A 64 -0.95 -3.88 -7.74
N GLN A 65 -2.27 -3.76 -7.82
CA GLN A 65 -2.97 -2.50 -8.04
C GLN A 65 -2.71 -1.51 -6.89
N LEU A 66 -2.84 -1.97 -5.64
CA LEU A 66 -2.54 -1.17 -4.46
C LEU A 66 -1.07 -0.70 -4.44
N TYR A 67 -0.16 -1.57 -4.87
CA TYR A 67 1.25 -1.25 -4.98
C TYR A 67 1.54 -0.22 -6.07
N LEU A 68 0.89 -0.33 -7.23
CA LEU A 68 1.03 0.63 -8.33
C LEU A 68 0.47 2.01 -7.95
N LEU A 69 -0.60 2.08 -7.17
CA LEU A 69 -1.11 3.35 -6.63
C LEU A 69 -0.08 4.05 -5.75
N MET A 70 0.59 3.30 -4.87
CA MET A 70 1.71 3.84 -4.08
C MET A 70 2.82 4.36 -5.00
N TYR A 71 3.15 3.65 -6.08
CA TYR A 71 4.14 4.11 -7.04
C TYR A 71 3.76 5.40 -7.76
N ILE A 72 2.49 5.55 -8.15
CA ILE A 72 2.00 6.81 -8.74
C ILE A 72 2.23 7.97 -7.78
N LEU A 73 1.85 7.81 -6.51
CA LEU A 73 2.08 8.81 -5.47
C LEU A 73 3.57 9.10 -5.29
N MET A 74 4.41 8.07 -5.29
CA MET A 74 5.86 8.19 -5.13
C MET A 74 6.51 8.95 -6.29
N PHE A 75 6.16 8.63 -7.55
CA PHE A 75 6.67 9.33 -8.73
C PHE A 75 6.19 10.78 -8.77
N ALA A 76 4.91 11.03 -8.47
CA ALA A 76 4.36 12.37 -8.38
C ALA A 76 5.07 13.19 -7.29
N ALA A 77 5.24 12.62 -6.09
CA ALA A 77 5.96 13.26 -5.00
C ALA A 77 7.41 13.56 -5.37
N GLY A 78 8.09 12.65 -6.07
CA GLY A 78 9.44 12.86 -6.58
C GLY A 78 9.53 14.08 -7.50
N ILE A 79 8.62 14.19 -8.48
CA ILE A 79 8.57 15.34 -9.39
C ILE A 79 8.31 16.62 -8.59
N ILE A 80 7.28 16.65 -7.75
CA ILE A 80 6.90 17.82 -6.95
C ILE A 80 8.05 18.28 -6.04
N LEU A 81 8.73 17.35 -5.36
CA LEU A 81 9.82 17.65 -4.44
C LEU A 81 11.02 18.28 -5.14
N ARG A 82 11.23 17.97 -6.43
CA ARG A 82 12.27 18.59 -7.25
C ARG A 82 12.04 20.08 -7.46
N TYR A 83 10.78 20.53 -7.43
CA TYR A 83 10.41 21.93 -7.57
C TYR A 83 10.20 22.62 -6.21
N LYS A 84 9.54 21.95 -5.26
CA LYS A 84 9.19 22.55 -3.95
C LYS A 84 10.37 22.69 -2.99
N LYS A 85 11.35 21.79 -3.04
CA LYS A 85 12.51 21.80 -2.13
C LYS A 85 13.82 21.63 -2.91
N PRO A 86 14.19 22.57 -3.79
CA PRO A 86 15.35 22.41 -4.66
C PRO A 86 16.66 22.32 -3.86
N ASP A 87 16.77 23.05 -2.75
CA ASP A 87 18.02 23.25 -1.99
C ASP A 87 18.39 22.12 -1.04
N VAL A 88 17.57 21.07 -0.96
CA VAL A 88 17.89 19.88 -0.15
C VAL A 88 19.12 19.18 -0.74
N ILE A 89 20.13 18.96 0.11
CA ILE A 89 21.31 18.15 -0.23
C ILE A 89 20.84 16.71 -0.47
N ARG A 90 21.11 16.20 -1.67
CA ARG A 90 20.69 14.85 -2.09
C ARG A 90 21.93 14.04 -2.39
N THR A 91 22.13 12.94 -1.68
CA THR A 91 23.24 12.00 -1.89
C THR A 91 23.22 11.41 -3.31
N TYR A 92 22.03 11.26 -3.88
CA TYR A 92 21.83 10.81 -5.26
C TYR A 92 20.97 11.81 -6.05
N ARG A 93 21.30 12.00 -7.33
CA ARG A 93 20.55 12.83 -8.27
C ARG A 93 20.39 12.09 -9.59
N ILE A 94 19.18 12.09 -10.13
CA ILE A 94 18.93 11.52 -11.47
C ILE A 94 19.74 12.33 -12.50
N PRO A 95 20.51 11.66 -13.38
CA PRO A 95 21.26 12.33 -14.44
C PRO A 95 20.31 13.08 -15.38
N GLY A 96 20.76 14.20 -15.94
CA GLY A 96 19.91 15.05 -16.80
C GLY A 96 19.00 16.04 -16.06
N GLY A 97 19.19 16.22 -14.74
CA GLY A 97 18.58 17.31 -13.99
C GLY A 97 17.05 17.24 -13.93
N LYS A 98 16.35 18.33 -14.29
CA LYS A 98 14.88 18.38 -14.26
C LYS A 98 14.26 17.54 -15.40
N LEU A 99 14.88 17.56 -16.59
CA LEU A 99 14.42 16.78 -17.74
C LEU A 99 14.56 15.28 -17.47
N GLY A 100 15.70 14.84 -16.95
CA GLY A 100 15.90 13.44 -16.55
C GLY A 100 14.91 12.97 -15.48
N MET A 101 14.60 13.84 -14.49
CA MET A 101 13.57 13.56 -13.49
C MET A 101 12.19 13.34 -14.13
N TRP A 102 11.79 14.23 -15.05
CA TRP A 102 10.50 14.13 -15.73
C TRP A 102 10.40 12.90 -16.64
N LEU A 103 11.48 12.55 -17.33
CA LEU A 103 11.49 11.35 -18.16
C LEU A 103 11.35 10.09 -17.31
N VAL A 104 12.19 9.91 -16.29
CA VAL A 104 12.16 8.70 -15.46
C VAL A 104 10.87 8.59 -14.67
N ALA A 105 10.50 9.64 -13.93
CA ALA A 105 9.30 9.62 -13.10
C ALA A 105 8.01 9.69 -13.93
N GLY A 106 8.02 10.39 -15.06
CA GLY A 106 6.88 10.47 -15.97
C GLY A 106 6.61 9.15 -16.67
N VAL A 107 7.64 8.47 -17.19
CA VAL A 107 7.50 7.12 -17.76
C VAL A 107 7.03 6.13 -16.69
N GLY A 108 7.60 6.18 -15.48
CA GLY A 108 7.17 5.34 -14.36
C GLY A 108 5.70 5.56 -14.02
N LEU A 109 5.27 6.82 -13.88
CA LEU A 109 3.88 7.17 -13.58
C LEU A 109 2.93 6.71 -14.68
N LEU A 110 3.23 6.99 -15.94
CA LEU A 110 2.40 6.57 -17.08
C LEU A 110 2.31 5.05 -17.17
N SER A 111 3.42 4.34 -16.95
CA SER A 111 3.44 2.87 -16.96
C SER A 111 2.61 2.29 -15.82
N SER A 112 2.66 2.89 -14.62
CA SER A 112 1.84 2.46 -13.49
C SER A 112 0.35 2.68 -13.75
N VAL A 113 -0.04 3.84 -14.30
CA VAL A 113 -1.43 4.11 -14.68
C VAL A 113 -1.91 3.12 -15.74
N PHE A 114 -1.10 2.87 -16.76
CA PHE A 114 -1.42 1.90 -17.80
C PHE A 114 -1.58 0.48 -17.25
N ALA A 115 -0.68 0.04 -16.37
CA ALA A 115 -0.77 -1.27 -15.72
C ALA A 115 -2.01 -1.40 -14.81
N ILE A 116 -2.42 -0.31 -14.13
CA ILE A 116 -3.67 -0.27 -13.38
C ILE A 116 -4.86 -0.54 -14.30
N ILE A 117 -4.94 0.16 -15.44
CA ILE A 117 -6.00 -0.03 -16.43
C ILE A 117 -6.01 -1.47 -16.94
N LEU A 118 -4.84 -2.02 -17.29
CA LEU A 118 -4.74 -3.41 -17.75
C LEU A 118 -5.19 -4.44 -16.73
N GLY A 119 -4.97 -4.21 -15.43
CA GLY A 119 -5.40 -5.16 -14.41
C GLY A 119 -6.91 -5.26 -14.24
N PHE A 120 -7.72 -4.36 -14.83
CA PHE A 120 -9.17 -4.52 -14.92
C PHE A 120 -9.62 -5.42 -16.08
N TYR A 121 -8.69 -5.87 -16.93
CA TYR A 121 -8.97 -6.81 -18.00
C TYR A 121 -8.48 -8.22 -17.61
N PRO A 122 -9.38 -9.14 -17.20
CA PRO A 122 -8.98 -10.49 -16.87
C PRO A 122 -8.55 -11.24 -18.15
N PRO A 123 -7.50 -12.09 -18.09
CA PRO A 123 -7.10 -12.89 -19.22
C PRO A 123 -8.16 -13.95 -19.55
N GLU A 124 -8.41 -14.16 -20.84
CA GLU A 124 -9.48 -15.03 -21.35
C GLU A 124 -9.39 -16.50 -20.91
N GLN A 125 -8.19 -16.95 -20.49
CA GLN A 125 -7.97 -18.32 -20.00
C GLN A 125 -8.46 -18.54 -18.57
N LEU A 126 -8.74 -17.47 -17.82
CA LEU A 126 -9.25 -17.58 -16.46
C LEU A 126 -10.77 -17.63 -16.48
N ASP A 127 -11.32 -18.71 -15.95
CA ASP A 127 -12.73 -18.77 -15.62
C ASP A 127 -12.95 -17.92 -14.36
N THR A 128 -13.02 -16.60 -14.56
CA THR A 128 -13.36 -15.63 -13.51
C THR A 128 -14.85 -15.69 -13.15
N GLY A 129 -15.64 -16.51 -13.84
CA GLY A 129 -17.08 -16.62 -13.67
C GLY A 129 -17.79 -15.33 -14.08
N ASN A 130 -18.06 -14.46 -13.11
CA ASN A 130 -18.80 -13.21 -13.31
C ASN A 130 -17.86 -12.00 -13.40
N LEU A 131 -17.78 -11.37 -14.57
CA LEU A 131 -16.99 -10.16 -14.81
C LEU A 131 -17.38 -9.02 -13.84
N LEU A 132 -18.67 -8.87 -13.54
CA LEU A 132 -19.15 -7.86 -12.60
C LEU A 132 -18.63 -8.12 -11.18
N PHE A 133 -18.55 -9.39 -10.75
CA PHE A 133 -17.94 -9.73 -9.46
C PHE A 133 -16.45 -9.37 -9.44
N PHE A 134 -15.73 -9.69 -10.52
CA PHE A 134 -14.30 -9.37 -10.65
C PHE A 134 -14.06 -7.85 -10.55
N GLU A 135 -14.75 -7.06 -11.36
CA GLU A 135 -14.59 -5.61 -11.38
C GLU A 135 -14.97 -4.98 -10.03
N LEU A 136 -16.13 -5.35 -9.47
CA LEU A 136 -16.56 -4.84 -8.16
C LEU A 136 -15.59 -5.20 -7.04
N PHE A 137 -15.08 -6.43 -7.04
CA PHE A 137 -14.11 -6.87 -6.03
C PHE A 137 -12.83 -6.02 -6.08
N LEU A 138 -12.30 -5.77 -7.28
CA LEU A 138 -11.11 -4.93 -7.45
C LEU A 138 -11.37 -3.47 -7.08
N VAL A 139 -12.46 -2.86 -7.57
CA VAL A 139 -12.79 -1.47 -7.27
C VAL A 139 -13.04 -1.27 -5.78
N LEU A 140 -13.88 -2.11 -5.16
CA LEU A 140 -14.19 -2.00 -3.74
C LEU A 140 -12.96 -2.29 -2.88
N GLY A 141 -12.19 -3.33 -3.20
CA GLY A 141 -10.94 -3.62 -2.51
C GLY A 141 -9.99 -2.43 -2.56
N MET A 142 -9.77 -1.88 -3.75
CA MET A 142 -8.94 -0.70 -3.96
C MET A 142 -9.42 0.50 -3.13
N LEU A 143 -10.71 0.83 -3.20
CA LEU A 143 -11.30 1.94 -2.46
C LEU A 143 -11.17 1.75 -0.94
N ILE A 144 -11.47 0.55 -0.42
CA ILE A 144 -11.39 0.24 1.02
C ILE A 144 -9.95 0.42 1.51
N PHE A 145 -8.97 -0.17 0.83
CA PHE A 145 -7.57 -0.10 1.25
C PHE A 145 -6.97 1.30 1.06
N CYS A 146 -7.35 2.02 0.01
CA CYS A 146 -6.93 3.41 -0.18
C CYS A 146 -7.58 4.34 0.84
N ALA A 147 -8.84 4.12 1.22
CA ALA A 147 -9.54 4.94 2.21
C ALA A 147 -9.01 4.70 3.63
N ALA A 148 -8.55 3.48 3.96
CA ALA A 148 -8.08 3.10 5.29
C ALA A 148 -7.11 4.13 5.94
N PRO A 149 -6.00 4.55 5.30
CA PRO A 149 -5.11 5.55 5.89
C PRO A 149 -5.79 6.91 6.10
N PHE A 150 -6.65 7.37 5.18
CA PHE A 150 -7.38 8.63 5.34
C PHE A 150 -8.38 8.57 6.49
N VAL A 151 -9.08 7.44 6.64
CA VAL A 151 -10.01 7.22 7.76
C VAL A 151 -9.24 7.24 9.09
N ILE A 152 -8.09 6.56 9.17
CA ILE A 152 -7.23 6.59 10.36
C ILE A 152 -6.82 8.04 10.70
N LEU A 153 -6.41 8.82 9.70
CA LEU A 153 -6.02 10.22 9.88
C LEU A 153 -7.19 11.11 10.31
N LEU A 154 -8.40 10.88 9.80
CA LEU A 154 -9.62 11.62 10.21
C LEU A 154 -9.98 11.38 11.68
N PHE A 155 -9.74 10.17 12.19
CA PHE A 155 -9.97 9.81 13.59
C PHE A 155 -8.74 10.01 14.48
N LYS A 156 -7.67 10.65 13.97
CA LYS A 156 -6.44 10.91 14.72
C LYS A 156 -6.76 11.72 15.98
N LYS A 157 -6.40 11.18 17.14
CA LYS A 157 -6.55 11.87 18.43
C LYS A 157 -5.20 12.40 18.90
N PRO A 158 -5.15 13.55 19.61
CA PRO A 158 -3.92 14.05 20.21
C PRO A 158 -3.24 13.04 21.17
N SER A 159 -4.03 12.15 21.76
CA SER A 159 -3.56 11.10 22.68
C SER A 159 -2.83 9.93 21.98
N TRP A 160 -2.69 9.93 20.65
CA TRP A 160 -1.98 8.86 19.93
C TRP A 160 -0.46 9.08 19.87
N ASN A 161 0.02 10.26 20.26
CA ASN A 161 1.44 10.61 20.30
C ASN A 161 2.19 10.00 21.49
N GLU A 162 1.76 8.82 21.96
CA GLU A 162 2.44 8.13 23.05
C GLU A 162 3.73 7.47 22.53
N PRO A 163 4.88 7.65 23.20
CA PRO A 163 6.12 7.03 22.80
C PRO A 163 6.02 5.51 22.92
N ILE A 164 6.41 4.80 21.85
CA ILE A 164 6.39 3.34 21.82
C ILE A 164 7.51 2.81 22.73
N PRO A 165 7.20 1.98 23.75
CA PRO A 165 8.18 1.58 24.78
C PRO A 165 9.08 0.45 24.28
N PHE A 166 9.98 0.74 23.33
CA PHE A 166 11.00 -0.22 22.90
C PHE A 166 11.85 -0.65 24.09
N LYS A 167 12.06 -1.97 24.21
CA LYS A 167 12.98 -2.51 25.19
C LYS A 167 14.37 -2.56 24.55
N ASP A 168 15.38 -2.01 25.23
CA ASP A 168 16.78 -2.17 24.83
C ASP A 168 17.14 -3.67 24.78
N GLU A 169 17.86 -4.08 23.75
CA GLU A 169 18.32 -5.46 23.57
C GLU A 169 19.49 -5.72 24.54
N ASP A 170 19.20 -6.23 25.74
CA ASP A 170 20.17 -6.82 26.69
C ASP A 170 20.55 -8.27 26.28
#